data_AF-A0A0W7TGP4-F1
#
_entry.id   AF-A0A0W7TGP4-F1
#
_cell.length_a   1.000
_cell.length_b   1.000
_cell.length_c   1.000
_cell.angle_alpha   90.00
_cell.angle_beta   90.00
_cell.angle_gamma   90.00
#
_symmetry.space_group_name_H-M   'P 1'
#
loop_
_entity.id
_entity.type
_entity.pdbx_description
1 polymer ?
#
loop_
_entity_poly.entity_id
_entity_poly.type
_entity_poly.pdbx_seq_one_letter_code
_entity_poly.pdbx_strand_id
1 'polypeptide(L)'
;MIWAAAIVAILVVGGAAAVLAINNSDDDDVASSNNMVGRLTVFGNANNDDYINSDDVDEIKAILAGEKEPVYFSCYKEYKGSVAKRSFADANADGTIDETDLQMVQDMVDRKEGMKIYFYDVDGVISSCTYPLTTAAVGYKSNYESLKIIGAVDTVRYICDQVGNDGSYHKWYSDFDNENTKCFGSRFTPDYEVMKDSPPSYILSGTRAWFDSNMESTVAPLGCDVVRLPFWEDNQSVPAVITLAT
;
A
#
# COMPACT_ATOMS: atom_id res chain seq x y z
N MET A 1 -1.48 34.23 23.24
CA MET A 1 -1.63 33.89 21.81
C MET A 1 -1.60 32.38 21.72
N ILE A 2 -2.77 31.77 21.50
CA ILE A 2 -2.93 30.32 21.40
C ILE A 2 -2.79 30.00 19.92
N TRP A 3 -1.72 29.29 19.54
CA TRP A 3 -1.58 28.75 18.20
C TRP A 3 -2.38 27.44 18.14
N ALA A 4 -3.51 27.46 17.44
CA ALA A 4 -4.21 26.25 17.06
C ALA A 4 -3.47 25.63 15.87
N ALA A 5 -2.77 24.52 16.09
CA ALA A 5 -2.29 23.67 15.01
C ALA A 5 -3.51 22.99 14.38
N ALA A 6 -3.81 23.31 13.13
CA ALA A 6 -4.83 22.62 12.36
C ALA A 6 -4.30 21.21 12.02
N ILE A 7 -4.79 20.20 12.73
CA ILE A 7 -4.64 18.80 12.33
C ILE A 7 -5.58 18.61 11.14
N VAL A 8 -5.03 18.50 9.94
CA VAL A 8 -5.77 18.03 8.77
C VAL A 8 -5.89 16.53 8.93
N ALA A 9 -7.00 16.08 9.51
CA ALA A 9 -7.42 14.69 9.38
C ALA A 9 -7.79 14.47 7.91
N ILE A 10 -6.96 13.73 7.18
CA ILE A 10 -7.30 13.26 5.85
C ILE A 10 -8.41 12.22 6.04
N LEU A 11 -9.66 12.66 5.90
CA LEU A 11 -10.79 11.78 5.66
C LEU A 11 -10.57 11.13 4.28
N VAL A 12 -9.80 10.04 4.24
CA VAL A 12 -9.96 9.05 3.16
C VAL A 12 -11.28 8.36 3.45
N VAL A 13 -12.36 8.98 2.99
CA VAL A 13 -13.63 8.29 2.78
C VAL A 13 -13.28 7.06 1.96
N GLY A 14 -13.69 5.87 2.42
CA GLY A 14 -13.37 4.61 1.77
C GLY A 14 -13.56 4.68 0.25
N GLY A 15 -12.55 4.22 -0.47
CA GLY A 15 -12.52 4.19 -1.92
C GLY A 15 -12.13 5.54 -2.53
N ALA A 16 -11.04 5.55 -3.29
CA ALA A 16 -10.81 6.55 -4.31
C ALA A 16 -11.87 6.41 -5.43
N ALA A 17 -13.11 6.80 -5.17
CA ALA A 17 -14.06 7.16 -6.20
C ALA A 17 -13.73 8.60 -6.62
N ALA A 18 -12.79 8.75 -7.56
CA ALA A 18 -12.65 9.99 -8.30
C ALA A 18 -13.96 10.24 -9.07
N VAL A 19 -14.89 10.99 -8.46
CA VAL A 19 -16.08 11.50 -9.16
C VAL A 19 -15.60 12.56 -10.13
N LEU A 20 -15.22 12.13 -11.33
CA LEU A 20 -15.15 13.00 -12.50
C LEU A 20 -16.58 13.45 -12.80
N ALA A 21 -16.94 14.65 -12.34
CA ALA A 21 -18.18 15.31 -12.70
C ALA A 21 -18.17 15.67 -14.20
N ILE A 22 -18.50 14.69 -15.05
CA ILE A 22 -18.90 14.94 -16.43
C ILE A 22 -20.38 15.31 -16.39
N ASN A 23 -20.64 16.61 -16.36
CA ASN A 23 -21.97 17.16 -16.61
C ASN A 23 -22.42 16.79 -18.03
N ASN A 24 -23.25 15.75 -18.16
CA ASN A 24 -24.55 15.83 -18.82
C ASN A 24 -25.20 14.44 -18.95
N SER A 25 -26.51 14.43 -18.67
CA SER A 25 -27.52 13.40 -18.91
C SER A 25 -27.51 12.20 -17.94
N ASP A 26 -28.45 12.26 -16.99
CA ASP A 26 -29.26 11.17 -16.44
C ASP A 26 -28.92 9.76 -16.94
N ASP A 27 -28.01 9.09 -16.24
CA ASP A 27 -28.07 7.64 -16.00
C ASP A 27 -27.13 7.34 -14.82
N ASP A 28 -27.68 6.70 -13.80
CA ASP A 28 -26.94 6.09 -12.70
C ASP A 28 -25.98 5.04 -13.30
N ASP A 29 -24.67 5.26 -13.18
CA ASP A 29 -23.61 4.23 -13.13
C ASP A 29 -22.25 4.85 -13.50
N VAL A 30 -21.53 5.38 -12.50
CA VAL A 30 -20.06 5.37 -12.60
C VAL A 30 -19.69 3.91 -12.52
N ALA A 31 -19.43 3.28 -13.67
CA ALA A 31 -19.22 1.85 -13.81
C ALA A 31 -18.30 1.29 -12.72
N SER A 32 -18.90 0.76 -11.66
CA SER A 32 -18.22 -0.07 -10.67
C SER A 32 -17.73 -1.32 -11.38
N SER A 33 -16.49 -1.71 -11.14
CA SER A 33 -15.97 -2.98 -11.67
C SER A 33 -16.87 -4.14 -11.21
N ASN A 34 -17.46 -4.88 -12.15
CA ASN A 34 -18.23 -6.09 -11.84
C ASN A 34 -17.35 -7.26 -11.35
N ASN A 35 -16.02 -7.09 -11.35
CA ASN A 35 -15.08 -8.05 -10.81
C ASN A 35 -14.42 -7.46 -9.56
N MET A 36 -15.03 -7.69 -8.40
CA MET A 36 -14.51 -7.24 -7.10
C MET A 36 -13.63 -8.29 -6.41
N VAL A 37 -13.51 -9.50 -6.97
CA VAL A 37 -12.86 -10.61 -6.27
C VAL A 37 -11.35 -10.61 -6.51
N GLY A 38 -10.55 -10.54 -5.43
CA GLY A 38 -9.13 -10.88 -5.44
C GLY A 38 -8.15 -9.80 -5.92
N ARG A 39 -8.46 -8.51 -5.73
CA ARG A 39 -7.55 -7.41 -6.11
C ARG A 39 -6.86 -6.73 -4.92
N LEU A 40 -7.53 -6.62 -3.78
CA LEU A 40 -6.93 -6.07 -2.57
C LEU A 40 -6.10 -7.16 -1.88
N THR A 41 -4.79 -6.94 -1.74
CA THR A 41 -3.84 -7.96 -1.27
C THR A 41 -3.49 -7.89 0.22
N VAL A 42 -4.31 -7.18 1.00
CA VAL A 42 -4.14 -7.04 2.46
C VAL A 42 -4.66 -8.29 3.18
N PHE A 43 -3.86 -8.81 4.11
CA PHE A 43 -4.32 -9.82 5.06
C PHE A 43 -5.29 -9.15 6.03
N GLY A 44 -6.52 -9.65 6.05
CA GLY A 44 -7.68 -9.01 6.65
C GLY A 44 -8.83 -8.83 5.66
N ASN A 45 -8.57 -8.86 4.34
CA ASN A 45 -9.59 -8.89 3.27
C ASN A 45 -10.19 -10.30 3.15
N ALA A 46 -10.86 -10.75 4.21
CA ALA A 46 -11.32 -12.13 4.35
C ALA A 46 -12.42 -12.46 3.34
N ASN A 47 -13.31 -11.51 3.02
CA ASN A 47 -14.37 -11.72 2.03
C ASN A 47 -13.84 -11.62 0.57
N ASN A 48 -12.56 -11.21 0.43
CA ASN A 48 -11.80 -11.13 -0.81
C ASN A 48 -12.38 -10.13 -1.82
N ASP A 49 -12.94 -9.02 -1.35
CA ASP A 49 -13.38 -7.90 -2.18
C ASP A 49 -12.29 -6.81 -2.35
N ASP A 50 -12.66 -5.55 -2.60
CA ASP A 50 -11.73 -4.42 -2.79
C ASP A 50 -11.58 -3.53 -1.55
N TYR A 51 -12.22 -3.87 -0.43
CA TYR A 51 -12.36 -3.03 0.76
C TYR A 51 -11.93 -3.80 2.02
N ILE A 52 -11.51 -3.06 3.04
CA ILE A 52 -11.47 -3.58 4.42
C ILE A 52 -12.64 -2.95 5.18
N ASN A 53 -13.64 -3.76 5.54
CA ASN A 53 -14.85 -3.28 6.20
C ASN A 53 -15.47 -4.36 7.11
N SER A 54 -16.72 -4.13 7.57
CA SER A 54 -17.43 -5.06 8.46
C SER A 54 -17.71 -6.43 7.84
N ASP A 55 -17.76 -6.52 6.51
CA ASP A 55 -18.04 -7.77 5.80
C ASP A 55 -16.87 -8.74 5.95
N ASP A 56 -15.63 -8.25 6.09
CA ASP A 56 -14.46 -9.06 6.44
C ASP A 56 -14.53 -9.61 7.86
N VAL A 57 -14.98 -8.78 8.80
CA VAL A 57 -15.20 -9.17 10.20
C VAL A 57 -16.23 -10.30 10.26
N ASP A 58 -17.31 -10.19 9.50
CA ASP A 58 -18.36 -11.21 9.45
C ASP A 58 -17.91 -12.48 8.72
N GLU A 59 -17.06 -12.37 7.69
CA GLU A 59 -16.44 -13.53 7.03
C GLU A 59 -15.56 -14.32 8.00
N ILE A 60 -14.71 -13.65 8.79
CA ILE A 60 -13.86 -14.31 9.79
C ILE A 60 -14.72 -15.00 10.85
N LYS A 61 -15.77 -14.35 11.36
CA LYS A 61 -16.70 -14.98 12.32
C LYS A 61 -17.34 -16.24 11.75
N ALA A 62 -17.76 -16.22 10.48
CA ALA A 62 -18.34 -17.39 9.82
C ALA A 62 -17.31 -18.54 9.69
N ILE A 63 -16.03 -18.22 9.43
CA ILE A 63 -14.94 -19.20 9.43
C ILE A 63 -14.72 -19.79 10.82
N LEU A 64 -14.67 -18.96 11.87
CA LEU A 64 -14.47 -19.41 13.25
C LEU A 64 -15.65 -20.26 13.78
N ALA A 65 -16.87 -19.96 13.33
CA ALA A 65 -18.07 -20.75 13.62
C ALA A 65 -18.14 -22.08 12.85
N GLY A 66 -17.26 -22.30 11.87
CA GLY A 66 -17.30 -23.46 10.99
C GLY A 66 -18.42 -23.43 9.94
N GLU A 67 -18.97 -22.25 9.67
CA GLU A 67 -20.02 -22.03 8.66
C GLU A 67 -19.43 -21.86 7.26
N LYS A 68 -18.16 -21.43 7.18
CA LYS A 68 -17.39 -21.27 5.94
C LYS A 68 -15.98 -21.83 6.09
N GLU A 69 -15.42 -22.29 4.97
CA GLU A 69 -14.04 -22.77 4.89
C GLU A 69 -13.11 -21.64 4.38
N PRO A 70 -11.96 -21.42 5.03
CA PRO A 70 -11.01 -20.41 4.59
C PRO A 70 -10.35 -20.79 3.26
N VAL A 71 -10.17 -19.80 2.38
CA VAL A 71 -9.49 -19.98 1.09
C VAL A 71 -7.99 -19.75 1.28
N TYR A 72 -7.18 -20.74 0.89
CA TYR A 72 -5.72 -20.67 0.98
C TYR A 72 -5.03 -20.52 -0.38
N PHE A 73 -4.04 -19.63 -0.45
CA PHE A 73 -3.16 -19.43 -1.60
C PHE A 73 -1.70 -19.73 -1.25
N SER A 74 -0.89 -19.94 -2.29
CA SER A 74 0.56 -20.11 -2.14
C SER A 74 1.25 -18.75 -2.10
N CYS A 75 2.16 -18.56 -1.15
CA CYS A 75 3.00 -17.37 -1.03
C CYS A 75 4.39 -17.76 -0.50
N TYR A 76 5.23 -16.77 -0.20
CA TYR A 76 6.54 -16.96 0.39
C TYR A 76 6.66 -16.17 1.69
N LYS A 77 7.30 -16.75 2.71
CA LYS A 77 7.64 -16.01 3.94
C LYS A 77 8.82 -15.07 3.75
N GLU A 78 9.67 -15.37 2.79
CA GLU A 78 10.86 -14.60 2.44
C GLU A 78 11.10 -14.73 0.93
N TYR A 79 11.74 -13.73 0.32
CA TYR A 79 11.99 -13.72 -1.11
C TYR A 79 12.85 -14.92 -1.55
N LYS A 80 12.35 -15.69 -2.53
CA LYS A 80 12.94 -16.97 -3.00
C LYS A 80 13.03 -18.06 -1.92
N GLY A 81 12.28 -17.91 -0.83
CA GLY A 81 12.19 -18.88 0.25
C GLY A 81 11.28 -20.07 -0.07
N SER A 82 10.95 -20.82 0.98
CA SER A 82 10.00 -21.93 0.88
C SER A 82 8.57 -21.41 0.70
N VAL A 83 7.78 -22.15 -0.09
CA VAL A 83 6.35 -21.88 -0.26
C VAL A 83 5.63 -22.07 1.07
N ALA A 84 4.81 -21.08 1.44
CA ALA A 84 3.85 -21.13 2.52
C ALA A 84 2.42 -21.13 1.96
N LYS A 85 1.48 -21.62 2.76
CA LYS A 85 0.04 -21.48 2.52
C LYS A 85 -0.52 -20.46 3.50
N ARG A 86 -1.34 -19.55 3.00
CA ARG A 86 -1.96 -18.45 3.75
C ARG A 86 -3.35 -18.16 3.23
N SER A 87 -4.17 -17.54 4.08
CA SER A 87 -5.49 -17.03 3.75
C SER A 87 -5.54 -15.54 4.03
N PHE A 88 -6.38 -14.78 3.33
CA PHE A 88 -6.61 -13.39 3.73
C PHE A 88 -7.41 -13.27 5.04
N ALA A 89 -8.03 -14.36 5.53
CA ALA A 89 -8.62 -14.39 6.87
C ALA A 89 -7.59 -14.52 8.01
N ASP A 90 -6.33 -14.84 7.70
CA ASP A 90 -5.19 -14.90 8.64
C ASP A 90 -4.54 -13.51 8.71
N ALA A 91 -5.27 -12.53 9.24
CA ALA A 91 -4.93 -11.10 9.22
C ALA A 91 -3.56 -10.78 9.85
N ASN A 92 -3.15 -11.54 10.87
CA ASN A 92 -1.85 -11.38 11.51
C ASN A 92 -0.70 -12.17 10.82
N ALA A 93 -1.04 -12.93 9.77
CA ALA A 93 -0.18 -13.79 8.94
C ALA A 93 0.61 -14.86 9.70
N ASP A 94 0.19 -15.25 10.90
CA ASP A 94 0.84 -16.26 11.73
C ASP A 94 0.61 -17.69 11.21
N GLY A 95 -0.46 -17.90 10.43
CA GLY A 95 -0.83 -19.18 9.83
C GLY A 95 -1.98 -19.90 10.54
N THR A 96 -2.59 -19.30 11.54
CA THR A 96 -3.77 -19.78 12.27
C THR A 96 -4.85 -18.71 12.17
N ILE A 97 -6.07 -19.10 11.81
CA ILE A 97 -7.21 -18.18 11.83
C ILE A 97 -7.89 -18.31 13.20
N ASP A 98 -7.79 -17.27 14.03
CA ASP A 98 -8.38 -17.22 15.35
C ASP A 98 -8.95 -15.83 15.73
N GLU A 99 -9.35 -15.65 16.99
CA GLU A 99 -9.91 -14.39 17.51
C GLU A 99 -8.93 -13.20 17.40
N THR A 100 -7.63 -13.46 17.30
CA THR A 100 -6.60 -12.44 17.09
C THR A 100 -6.75 -11.81 15.72
N ASP A 101 -7.07 -12.60 14.69
CA ASP A 101 -7.34 -12.07 13.34
C ASP A 101 -8.62 -11.25 13.32
N LEU A 102 -9.66 -11.74 13.99
CA LEU A 102 -10.93 -11.00 14.11
C LEU A 102 -10.71 -9.63 14.75
N GLN A 103 -9.96 -9.58 15.86
CA GLN A 103 -9.65 -8.32 16.52
C GLN A 103 -8.78 -7.41 15.64
N MET A 104 -7.82 -7.99 14.91
CA MET A 104 -6.95 -7.22 14.03
C MET A 104 -7.73 -6.61 12.87
N VAL A 105 -8.65 -7.33 12.23
CA VAL A 105 -9.51 -6.77 11.18
C VAL A 105 -10.46 -5.71 11.74
N GLN A 106 -11.04 -5.93 12.92
CA GLN A 106 -11.84 -4.89 13.58
C GLN A 106 -11.02 -3.61 13.81
N ASP A 107 -9.76 -3.75 14.22
CA ASP A 107 -8.86 -2.61 14.40
C ASP A 107 -8.53 -1.89 13.09
N MET A 108 -8.45 -2.62 11.97
CA MET A 108 -8.31 -2.03 10.62
C MET A 108 -9.56 -1.26 10.21
N VAL A 109 -10.76 -1.82 10.45
CA VAL A 109 -12.05 -1.16 10.19
C VAL A 109 -12.19 0.12 11.03
N ASP A 110 -11.75 0.07 12.28
CA ASP A 110 -11.74 1.20 13.22
C ASP A 110 -10.62 2.21 12.91
N ARG A 111 -9.77 1.94 11.90
CA ARG A 111 -8.64 2.79 11.46
C ARG A 111 -7.66 3.11 12.59
N LYS A 112 -7.35 2.13 13.46
CA LYS A 112 -6.39 2.35 14.55
C LYS A 112 -4.99 2.62 14.00
N GLU A 113 -4.34 3.67 14.51
CA GLU A 113 -2.98 4.03 14.12
C GLU A 113 -1.93 3.17 14.84
N GLY A 114 -0.75 3.04 14.23
CA GLY A 114 0.39 2.26 14.75
C GLY A 114 0.28 0.76 14.52
N MET A 115 -0.71 0.30 13.76
CA MET A 115 -0.89 -1.10 13.43
C MET A 115 0.15 -1.56 12.42
N LYS A 116 0.62 -2.81 12.58
CA LYS A 116 1.36 -3.50 11.52
C LYS A 116 0.37 -4.21 10.61
N ILE A 117 0.25 -3.75 9.37
CA ILE A 117 -0.62 -4.32 8.35
C ILE A 117 0.19 -5.26 7.48
N TYR A 118 -0.30 -6.49 7.29
CA TYR A 118 0.32 -7.49 6.44
C TYR A 118 -0.32 -7.48 5.05
N PHE A 119 0.49 -7.64 4.01
CA PHE A 119 0.04 -7.70 2.63
C PHE A 119 0.88 -8.67 1.81
N TYR A 120 0.30 -9.14 0.72
CA TYR A 120 1.00 -9.94 -0.28
C TYR A 120 1.65 -9.01 -1.31
N ASP A 121 2.98 -9.00 -1.33
CA ASP A 121 3.77 -8.10 -2.16
C ASP A 121 3.93 -8.59 -3.61
N VAL A 122 4.50 -7.76 -4.47
CA VAL A 122 4.68 -8.07 -5.91
C VAL A 122 5.51 -9.33 -6.20
N ASP A 123 6.44 -9.73 -5.32
CA ASP A 123 7.23 -10.95 -5.48
C ASP A 123 6.53 -12.17 -4.84
N GLY A 124 5.30 -11.99 -4.36
CA GLY A 124 4.51 -12.97 -3.63
C GLY A 124 4.99 -13.27 -2.22
N VAL A 125 5.73 -12.33 -1.64
CA VAL A 125 6.22 -12.42 -0.26
C VAL A 125 5.21 -11.78 0.68
N ILE A 126 5.00 -12.41 1.84
CA ILE A 126 4.26 -11.79 2.94
C ILE A 126 5.12 -10.66 3.49
N SER A 127 4.66 -9.43 3.26
CA SER A 127 5.32 -8.21 3.71
C SER A 127 4.42 -7.45 4.67
N SER A 128 4.96 -6.43 5.33
CA SER A 128 4.18 -5.59 6.24
C SER A 128 4.61 -4.13 6.21
N CYS A 129 3.70 -3.25 6.58
CA CYS A 129 3.98 -1.84 6.85
C CYS A 129 3.21 -1.35 8.08
N THR A 130 3.60 -0.19 8.59
CA THR A 130 2.98 0.47 9.73
C THR A 130 1.93 1.45 9.22
N TYR A 131 0.68 1.26 9.62
CA TYR A 131 -0.43 2.16 9.30
C TYR A 131 -0.48 3.34 10.28
N PRO A 132 -0.78 4.57 9.82
CA PRO A 132 -0.95 4.97 8.43
C PRO A 132 0.40 5.20 7.72
N LEU A 133 0.40 5.02 6.39
CA LEU A 133 1.48 5.49 5.53
C LEU A 133 1.37 7.02 5.40
N THR A 134 2.39 7.77 5.85
CA THR A 134 2.29 9.24 6.00
C THR A 134 3.24 10.03 5.11
N THR A 135 4.46 9.54 4.94
CA THR A 135 5.50 10.15 4.11
C THR A 135 6.23 9.10 3.27
N ALA A 136 6.45 9.42 2.00
CA ALA A 136 6.91 8.45 1.00
C ALA A 136 8.28 8.79 0.40
N ALA A 137 9.08 7.75 0.11
CA ALA A 137 10.10 7.77 -0.93
C ALA A 137 9.64 6.99 -2.15
N VAL A 138 9.90 7.50 -3.37
CA VAL A 138 9.31 6.95 -4.59
C VAL A 138 10.39 6.68 -5.66
N GLY A 139 10.49 5.42 -6.08
CA GLY A 139 11.62 4.97 -6.92
C GLY A 139 11.40 5.01 -8.43
N TYR A 140 10.16 5.01 -8.94
CA TYR A 140 9.95 4.81 -10.38
C TYR A 140 8.64 5.41 -10.90
N LYS A 141 8.60 5.77 -12.19
CA LYS A 141 7.49 6.48 -12.84
C LYS A 141 6.09 5.95 -12.47
N SER A 142 5.90 4.63 -12.47
CA SER A 142 4.58 4.05 -12.19
C SER A 142 4.20 4.07 -10.71
N ASN A 143 5.18 4.22 -9.81
CA ASN A 143 4.91 4.53 -8.40
C ASN A 143 4.46 6.00 -8.23
N TYR A 144 4.97 6.93 -9.04
CA TYR A 144 4.48 8.32 -9.04
C TYR A 144 3.06 8.40 -9.60
N GLU A 145 2.78 7.69 -10.69
CA GLU A 145 1.44 7.60 -11.28
C GLU A 145 0.41 7.11 -10.26
N SER A 146 0.73 6.09 -9.46
CA SER A 146 -0.21 5.58 -8.44
C SER A 146 -0.47 6.58 -7.32
N LEU A 147 0.56 7.24 -6.80
CA LEU A 147 0.38 8.28 -5.78
C LEU A 147 -0.42 9.48 -6.31
N LYS A 148 -0.26 9.81 -7.59
CA LYS A 148 -1.05 10.84 -8.26
C LYS A 148 -2.51 10.43 -8.42
N ILE A 149 -2.78 9.17 -8.78
CA ILE A 149 -4.15 8.63 -8.91
C ILE A 149 -4.90 8.68 -7.58
N ILE A 150 -4.23 8.35 -6.47
CA ILE A 150 -4.86 8.33 -5.13
C ILE A 150 -4.83 9.69 -4.42
N GLY A 151 -4.31 10.74 -5.07
CA GLY A 151 -4.24 12.10 -4.51
C GLY A 151 -3.21 12.27 -3.38
N ALA A 152 -2.17 11.43 -3.31
CA ALA A 152 -1.17 11.40 -2.25
C ALA A 152 0.17 12.08 -2.62
N VAL A 153 0.18 12.96 -3.62
CA VAL A 153 1.40 13.66 -4.09
C VAL A 153 2.11 14.40 -2.94
N ASP A 154 1.35 15.07 -2.08
CA ASP A 154 1.87 15.88 -0.96
C ASP A 154 2.55 15.05 0.15
N THR A 155 2.41 13.73 0.13
CA THR A 155 3.08 12.82 1.08
C THR A 155 4.54 12.55 0.69
N VAL A 156 4.94 12.81 -0.56
CA VAL A 156 6.27 12.46 -1.06
C VAL A 156 7.32 13.41 -0.50
N ARG A 157 8.38 12.83 0.08
CA ARG A 157 9.56 13.56 0.61
C ARG A 157 10.84 13.22 -0.12
N TYR A 158 10.86 12.07 -0.79
CA TYR A 158 12.05 11.60 -1.50
C TYR A 158 11.69 11.08 -2.88
N ILE A 159 12.43 11.55 -3.88
CA ILE A 159 12.24 11.21 -5.30
C ILE A 159 13.52 10.63 -5.88
N CYS A 160 13.40 9.83 -6.93
CA CYS A 160 14.56 9.29 -7.63
C CYS A 160 15.09 10.29 -8.67
N ASP A 161 16.31 10.05 -9.14
CA ASP A 161 17.02 10.87 -10.14
C ASP A 161 16.38 10.89 -11.54
N GLN A 162 15.34 10.08 -11.79
CA GLN A 162 14.55 10.19 -13.01
C GLN A 162 13.54 11.33 -12.96
N VAL A 163 13.10 11.74 -11.76
CA VAL A 163 12.17 12.86 -11.56
C VAL A 163 12.91 14.08 -11.02
N GLY A 164 13.76 13.90 -10.01
CA GLY A 164 14.62 14.97 -9.49
C GLY A 164 15.83 15.23 -10.40
N ASN A 165 16.59 16.28 -10.09
CA ASN A 165 17.84 16.64 -10.78
C ASN A 165 17.71 16.78 -12.33
N ASP A 166 16.59 17.34 -12.81
CA ASP A 166 16.28 17.44 -14.24
C ASP A 166 16.29 16.09 -14.98
N GLY A 167 15.92 15.02 -14.27
CA GLY A 167 15.87 13.66 -14.80
C GLY A 167 14.96 13.49 -16.01
N SER A 168 15.07 12.32 -16.66
CA SER A 168 14.36 12.02 -17.91
C SER A 168 12.84 12.16 -17.81
N TYR A 169 12.27 11.98 -16.62
CA TYR A 169 10.84 12.08 -16.35
C TYR A 169 10.40 13.37 -15.63
N HIS A 170 11.32 14.29 -15.31
CA HIS A 170 11.04 15.51 -14.56
C HIS A 170 9.83 16.29 -15.11
N LYS A 171 9.75 16.48 -16.44
CA LYS A 171 8.65 17.24 -17.06
C LYS A 171 7.26 16.65 -16.83
N TRP A 172 7.13 15.33 -16.70
CA TRP A 172 5.84 14.66 -16.51
C TRP A 172 5.43 14.58 -15.03
N TYR A 173 6.40 14.67 -14.11
CA TYR A 173 6.20 14.50 -12.66
C TYR A 173 6.78 15.66 -11.85
N SER A 174 6.80 16.87 -12.43
CA SER A 174 7.38 18.07 -11.81
C SER A 174 6.62 18.51 -10.55
N ASP A 175 5.38 18.05 -10.37
CA ASP A 175 4.62 18.21 -9.12
C ASP A 175 5.28 17.51 -7.93
N PHE A 176 6.06 16.45 -8.17
CA PHE A 176 6.83 15.75 -7.14
C PHE A 176 8.21 16.35 -6.87
N ASP A 177 8.73 17.21 -7.75
CA ASP A 177 10.04 17.87 -7.58
C ASP A 177 9.86 19.30 -7.10
N ASN A 178 9.67 19.44 -5.79
CA ASN A 178 9.41 20.72 -5.13
C ASN A 178 10.30 20.92 -3.89
N GLU A 179 10.20 22.10 -3.27
CA GLU A 179 11.00 22.52 -2.12
C GLU A 179 10.95 21.59 -0.89
N ASN A 180 9.92 20.73 -0.79
CA ASN A 180 9.76 19.78 0.31
C ASN A 180 10.34 18.39 0.01
N THR A 181 10.93 18.20 -1.17
CA THR A 181 11.45 16.90 -1.63
C THR A 181 12.97 16.89 -1.80
N LYS A 182 13.57 15.72 -1.62
CA LYS A 182 15.00 15.49 -1.86
C LYS A 182 15.19 14.34 -2.84
N CYS A 183 16.14 14.47 -3.75
CA CYS A 183 16.53 13.37 -4.61
C CYS A 183 17.39 12.35 -3.85
N PHE A 184 17.00 11.07 -3.86
CA PHE A 184 17.77 9.97 -3.27
C PHE A 184 18.56 9.15 -4.30
N GLY A 185 18.67 9.65 -5.52
CA GLY A 185 19.43 8.98 -6.58
C GLY A 185 18.63 7.88 -7.28
N SER A 186 19.33 6.84 -7.70
CA SER A 186 18.78 5.79 -8.57
C SER A 186 17.98 4.75 -7.79
N ARG A 187 16.85 4.28 -8.35
CA ARG A 187 16.08 3.15 -7.79
C ARG A 187 16.85 1.84 -7.67
N PHE A 188 17.93 1.69 -8.45
CA PHE A 188 18.76 0.49 -8.46
C PHE A 188 19.82 0.54 -7.36
N THR A 189 20.24 1.74 -7.00
CA THR A 189 21.26 2.01 -5.97
C THR A 189 20.87 3.27 -5.20
N PRO A 190 19.81 3.20 -4.36
CA PRO A 190 19.35 4.35 -3.58
C PRO A 190 20.44 4.87 -2.65
N ASP A 191 20.58 6.20 -2.55
CA ASP A 191 21.34 6.82 -1.48
C ASP A 191 20.46 6.94 -0.24
N TYR A 192 20.52 5.97 0.66
CA TYR A 192 19.72 5.99 1.89
C TYR A 192 20.20 7.04 2.90
N GLU A 193 21.42 7.58 2.77
CA GLU A 193 21.96 8.56 3.72
C GLU A 193 21.20 9.89 3.71
N VAL A 194 20.59 10.27 2.59
CA VAL A 194 19.74 11.48 2.53
C VAL A 194 18.45 11.35 3.35
N MET A 195 18.07 10.12 3.74
CA MET A 195 16.89 9.86 4.56
C MET A 195 17.17 9.87 6.07
N LYS A 196 18.44 9.75 6.51
CA LYS A 196 18.75 9.44 7.92
C LYS A 196 18.22 10.43 8.96
N ASP A 197 18.21 11.72 8.63
CA ASP A 197 17.80 12.78 9.55
C ASP A 197 16.28 13.03 9.54
N SER A 198 15.59 12.50 8.53
CA SER A 198 14.16 12.68 8.33
C SER A 198 13.58 11.49 7.53
N PRO A 199 13.63 10.27 8.08
CA PRO A 199 13.26 9.08 7.33
C PRO A 199 11.78 9.15 6.91
N PRO A 200 11.45 8.76 5.67
CA PRO A 200 10.05 8.59 5.29
C PRO A 200 9.43 7.44 6.08
N SER A 201 8.11 7.44 6.23
CA SER A 201 7.41 6.29 6.82
C SER A 201 7.52 5.03 5.95
N TYR A 202 7.59 5.18 4.63
CA TYR A 202 7.76 4.06 3.71
C TYR A 202 8.50 4.43 2.42
N ILE A 203 9.07 3.42 1.78
CA ILE A 203 9.52 3.47 0.38
C ILE A 203 8.51 2.71 -0.48
N LEU A 204 7.95 3.38 -1.49
CA LEU A 204 7.12 2.76 -2.52
C LEU A 204 8.01 2.22 -3.65
N SER A 205 7.98 0.90 -3.82
CA SER A 205 8.89 0.17 -4.69
C SER A 205 8.16 -0.91 -5.49
N GLY A 206 8.88 -1.55 -6.41
CA GLY A 206 8.44 -2.75 -7.13
C GLY A 206 9.27 -3.97 -6.76
N THR A 207 9.35 -4.92 -7.71
CA THR A 207 10.03 -6.22 -7.53
C THR A 207 11.48 -6.11 -7.06
N ARG A 208 11.92 -7.06 -6.23
CA ARG A 208 13.33 -7.18 -5.80
C ARG A 208 14.30 -7.47 -6.96
N ALA A 209 13.79 -7.89 -8.11
CA ALA A 209 14.61 -8.11 -9.31
C ALA A 209 15.02 -6.80 -10.02
N TRP A 210 14.24 -5.73 -9.88
CA TRP A 210 14.42 -4.46 -10.60
C TRP A 210 14.66 -3.25 -9.68
N PHE A 211 14.53 -3.45 -8.38
CA PHE A 211 14.84 -2.48 -7.34
C PHE A 211 15.88 -3.10 -6.39
N ASP A 212 16.43 -2.32 -5.46
CA ASP A 212 17.32 -2.87 -4.44
C ASP A 212 16.65 -4.04 -3.70
N SER A 213 17.22 -5.23 -3.82
CA SER A 213 16.69 -6.46 -3.22
C SER A 213 16.82 -6.51 -1.70
N ASN A 214 17.67 -5.66 -1.11
CA ASN A 214 17.96 -5.59 0.32
C ASN A 214 17.37 -4.33 0.98
N MET A 215 16.43 -3.65 0.31
CA MET A 215 15.87 -2.38 0.78
C MET A 215 15.33 -2.49 2.20
N GLU A 216 14.54 -3.54 2.48
CA GLU A 216 13.91 -3.80 3.78
C GLU A 216 14.94 -3.84 4.93
N SER A 217 16.01 -4.61 4.78
CA SER A 217 17.06 -4.72 5.80
C SER A 217 17.91 -3.45 5.89
N THR A 218 18.04 -2.71 4.80
CA THR A 218 18.82 -1.48 4.74
C THR A 218 18.12 -0.32 5.44
N VAL A 219 16.80 -0.19 5.30
CA VAL A 219 16.02 0.92 5.89
C VAL A 219 15.35 0.59 7.21
N ALA A 220 15.32 -0.68 7.63
CA ALA A 220 14.81 -1.08 8.93
C ALA A 220 15.43 -0.31 10.13
N PRO A 221 16.76 -0.03 10.18
CA PRO A 221 17.34 0.79 11.24
C PRO A 221 16.84 2.24 11.28
N LEU A 222 16.27 2.74 10.18
CA LEU A 222 15.67 4.07 10.07
C LEU A 222 14.20 4.09 10.52
N GLY A 223 13.61 2.93 10.81
CA GLY A 223 12.17 2.81 11.10
C GLY A 223 11.28 3.06 9.88
N CYS A 224 11.83 2.90 8.67
CA CYS A 224 11.10 3.04 7.42
C CYS A 224 10.65 1.67 6.93
N ASP A 225 9.38 1.56 6.51
CA ASP A 225 8.85 0.36 5.88
C ASP A 225 9.12 0.35 4.37
N VAL A 226 8.96 -0.81 3.73
CA VAL A 226 9.05 -0.94 2.27
C VAL A 226 7.76 -1.56 1.75
N VAL A 227 7.10 -0.86 0.85
CA VAL A 227 5.85 -1.30 0.21
C VAL A 227 6.15 -1.65 -1.24
N ARG A 228 6.18 -2.96 -1.54
CA ARG A 228 6.43 -3.47 -2.90
C ARG A 228 5.13 -3.92 -3.56
N LEU A 229 4.64 -3.16 -4.53
CA LEU A 229 3.40 -3.48 -5.23
C LEU A 229 3.59 -3.43 -6.76
N PRO A 230 2.81 -4.20 -7.53
CA PRO A 230 2.99 -4.35 -8.98
C PRO A 230 2.41 -3.16 -9.77
N PHE A 231 3.09 -2.02 -9.82
CA PHE A 231 2.57 -0.84 -10.53
C PHE A 231 2.76 -0.90 -12.05
N TRP A 232 3.68 -1.72 -12.53
CA TRP A 232 3.87 -1.99 -13.97
C TRP A 232 4.12 -3.48 -14.26
N GLU A 233 4.26 -4.28 -13.20
CA GLU A 233 4.53 -5.70 -13.23
C GLU A 233 3.23 -6.52 -13.43
N ASP A 234 3.34 -7.59 -14.23
CA ASP A 234 2.39 -8.71 -14.32
C ASP A 234 0.91 -8.36 -14.55
N ASN A 235 0.63 -7.21 -15.16
CA ASN A 235 -0.72 -6.65 -15.37
C ASN A 235 -1.52 -6.49 -14.06
N GLN A 236 -0.85 -6.29 -12.93
CA GLN A 236 -1.48 -6.15 -11.61
C GLN A 236 -1.52 -4.69 -11.10
N SER A 237 -1.37 -3.70 -11.99
CA SER A 237 -1.38 -2.27 -11.63
C SER A 237 -2.64 -1.81 -10.90
N VAL A 238 -3.81 -2.36 -11.26
CA VAL A 238 -5.07 -2.02 -10.57
C VAL A 238 -5.10 -2.58 -9.14
N PRO A 239 -4.84 -3.88 -8.89
CA PRO A 239 -4.60 -4.42 -7.55
C PRO A 239 -3.61 -3.60 -6.71
N ALA A 240 -2.49 -3.16 -7.29
CA ALA A 240 -1.50 -2.34 -6.60
C ALA A 240 -2.06 -0.99 -6.13
N VAL A 241 -2.84 -0.31 -6.98
CA VAL A 241 -3.45 0.98 -6.64
C VAL A 241 -4.54 0.81 -5.57
N ILE A 242 -5.39 -0.21 -5.69
CA ILE A 242 -6.44 -0.52 -4.70
C ILE A 242 -5.79 -0.81 -3.33
N THR A 243 -4.77 -1.67 -3.32
CA THR A 243 -4.04 -2.03 -2.09
C THR A 243 -3.37 -0.82 -1.45
N LEU A 244 -2.74 0.06 -2.24
CA LEU A 244 -2.10 1.27 -1.72
C LEU A 244 -3.11 2.30 -1.17
N ALA A 245 -4.33 2.35 -1.70
CA ALA A 245 -5.35 3.33 -1.36
C ALA A 245 -6.19 2.97 -0.11
N THR A 246 -6.02 1.76 0.41
CA THR A 246 -6.86 1.19 1.49
C THR A 246 -6.37 1.62 2.86
#